data_AF-A0A838E353-F1
#
_entry.id   AF-A0A838E353-F1
#
_cell.length_a   1.000
_cell.length_b   1.000
_cell.length_c   1.000
_cell.angle_alpha   90.00
_cell.angle_beta   90.00
_cell.angle_gamma   90.00
#
_symmetry.space_group_name_H-M   'P 1'
#
loop_
_entity.id
_entity.type
_entity.pdbx_description
1 polymer ?
#
loop_
_entity_poly.entity_id
_entity_poly.type
_entity_poly.pdbx_seq_one_letter_code
_entity_poly.pdbx_strand_id
1 'polypeptide(L)'
;MYIVEGNIGAGKSTFLRLIQAHIPSVSVIFEPIASWQNTAPGESILANFYTNPQRWAYTMETASMTSRAHEHMKAQAKNNPFQLMERSIYSGHHVFAKNGFDAGFLTTVEWRIYTEWFSFLTQDVCKPPQGFLYLRVDPEIAFERIKRRQRSAESTISLDYIRQIHA
;
A
#
# COMPACT_ATOMS: atom_id res chain seq x y z
N MET A 1 -13.25 11.67 0.68
CA MET A 1 -11.93 11.15 0.25
C MET A 1 -12.11 10.06 -0.79
N TYR A 2 -11.39 10.15 -1.91
CA TYR A 2 -11.22 9.07 -2.88
C TYR A 2 -9.84 8.42 -2.72
N ILE A 3 -9.72 7.17 -3.14
CA ILE A 3 -8.49 6.38 -3.02
C ILE A 3 -7.94 6.10 -4.40
N VAL A 4 -6.67 6.42 -4.63
CA VAL A 4 -5.96 6.11 -5.86
C VAL A 4 -5.23 4.78 -5.71
N GLU A 5 -5.72 3.78 -6.43
CA GLU A 5 -5.19 2.42 -6.44
C GLU A 5 -4.40 2.14 -7.72
N GLY A 6 -3.57 1.10 -7.68
CA GLY A 6 -2.73 0.71 -8.80
C GLY A 6 -1.53 -0.11 -8.38
N ASN A 7 -1.00 -0.86 -9.33
CA ASN A 7 0.14 -1.74 -9.12
C ASN A 7 1.41 -0.96 -8.68
N ILE A 8 2.41 -1.65 -8.13
CA ILE A 8 3.74 -1.09 -7.91
C ILE A 8 4.27 -0.64 -9.28
N GLY A 9 4.81 0.57 -9.39
CA GLY A 9 5.23 1.12 -10.69
C GLY A 9 4.10 1.73 -11.55
N ALA A 10 2.83 1.69 -11.12
CA ALA A 10 1.72 2.25 -11.92
C ALA A 10 1.76 3.78 -12.12
N GLY A 11 2.51 4.51 -11.30
CA GLY A 11 2.64 5.97 -11.40
C GLY A 11 1.71 6.76 -10.47
N LYS A 12 1.14 6.11 -9.44
CA LYS A 12 0.27 6.75 -8.42
C LYS A 12 0.87 8.03 -7.84
N SER A 13 2.06 7.96 -7.24
CA SER A 13 2.70 9.15 -6.65
C SER A 13 3.05 10.23 -7.69
N THR A 14 3.23 9.86 -8.96
CA THR A 14 3.43 10.83 -10.05
C THR A 14 2.11 11.53 -10.38
N PHE A 15 1.03 10.77 -10.58
CA PHE A 15 -0.31 11.29 -10.80
C PHE A 15 -0.75 12.23 -9.67
N LEU A 16 -0.58 11.80 -8.42
CA LEU A 16 -0.95 12.58 -7.24
C LEU A 16 -0.15 13.88 -7.11
N ARG A 17 1.15 13.88 -7.43
CA ARG A 17 1.96 15.12 -7.47
C ARG A 17 1.47 16.08 -8.55
N LEU A 18 1.05 15.59 -9.72
CA LEU A 18 0.48 16.42 -10.77
C LEU A 18 -0.86 17.04 -10.34
N ILE A 19 -1.73 16.26 -9.69
CA ILE A 19 -2.99 16.78 -9.13
C ILE A 19 -2.70 17.87 -8.10
N GLN A 20 -1.79 17.63 -7.16
CA GLN A 20 -1.43 18.61 -6.14
C GLN A 20 -0.89 19.92 -6.74
N ALA A 21 -0.12 19.83 -7.83
CA ALA A 21 0.45 21.00 -8.51
C ALA A 21 -0.58 21.81 -9.31
N HIS A 22 -1.58 21.15 -9.92
CA HIS A 22 -2.52 21.80 -10.84
C HIS A 22 -3.91 22.05 -10.24
N ILE A 23 -4.25 21.39 -9.13
CA ILE A 23 -5.55 21.51 -8.47
C ILE A 23 -5.33 21.72 -6.96
N PRO A 24 -4.95 22.94 -6.52
CA PRO A 24 -4.56 23.21 -5.13
C PRO A 24 -5.65 22.96 -4.08
N SER A 25 -6.92 22.94 -4.50
CA SER A 25 -8.06 22.61 -3.62
C SER A 25 -8.10 21.13 -3.21
N VAL A 26 -7.42 20.25 -3.94
CA VAL A 26 -7.34 18.82 -3.65
C VAL A 26 -6.19 18.55 -2.69
N SER A 27 -6.51 18.04 -1.50
CA SER A 27 -5.50 17.57 -0.56
C SER A 27 -5.06 16.16 -0.92
N VAL A 28 -3.75 15.93 -0.98
CA VAL A 28 -3.15 14.64 -1.31
C VAL A 28 -2.52 14.01 -0.08
N ILE A 29 -2.81 12.73 0.14
CA ILE A 29 -2.23 11.90 1.19
C ILE A 29 -1.40 10.80 0.50
N PHE A 30 -0.08 10.90 0.60
CA PHE A 30 0.82 9.89 0.02
C PHE A 30 0.94 8.66 0.92
N GLU A 31 1.32 7.53 0.32
CA GLU A 31 1.53 6.28 1.06
C GLU A 31 2.74 6.44 2.00
N PRO A 32 2.65 6.02 3.29
CA PRO A 32 3.68 6.31 4.28
C PRO A 32 4.90 5.38 4.17
N ILE A 33 5.43 5.16 2.96
CA ILE A 33 6.51 4.21 2.66
C ILE A 33 7.75 4.46 3.53
N ALA A 34 8.07 5.73 3.82
CA ALA A 34 9.21 6.11 4.65
C ALA A 34 9.12 5.51 6.07
N SER A 35 7.91 5.33 6.62
CA SER A 35 7.72 4.73 7.94
C SER A 35 8.11 3.25 8.00
N TRP A 36 8.10 2.54 6.86
CA TRP A 36 8.48 1.13 6.76
C TRP A 36 9.96 0.94 6.41
N GLN A 37 10.59 2.01 5.91
CA GLN A 37 12.00 2.04 5.57
C GLN A 37 12.88 2.41 6.77
N ASN A 38 12.37 3.25 7.67
CA ASN A 38 13.11 3.78 8.82
C ASN A 38 12.42 3.40 10.15
N THR A 39 12.08 2.12 10.29
CA THR A 39 11.35 1.60 11.46
C THR A 39 12.17 1.67 12.74
N ALA A 40 13.48 1.44 12.66
CA ALA A 40 14.46 1.68 13.71
C ALA A 40 15.82 2.02 13.07
N PRO A 41 16.82 2.55 13.81
CA PRO A 41 18.14 2.83 13.27
C PRO A 41 18.76 1.59 12.60
N GLY A 42 18.95 1.65 11.29
CA GLY A 42 19.49 0.53 10.50
C GLY A 42 18.49 -0.57 10.14
N GLU A 43 17.21 -0.46 10.53
CA GLU A 43 16.21 -1.49 10.28
C GLU A 43 15.07 -1.01 9.37
N SER A 44 14.89 -1.72 8.25
CA SER A 44 13.77 -1.55 7.33
C SER A 44 12.93 -2.83 7.30
N ILE A 45 11.69 -2.75 7.79
CA ILE A 45 10.74 -3.86 7.64
C ILE A 45 10.47 -4.17 6.16
N LEU A 46 10.47 -3.15 5.29
CA LEU A 46 10.34 -3.35 3.86
C LEU A 46 11.51 -4.16 3.27
N ALA A 47 12.75 -3.84 3.63
CA ALA A 47 13.91 -4.61 3.18
C ALA A 47 13.89 -6.04 3.75
N ASN A 48 13.55 -6.19 5.02
CA ASN A 48 13.42 -7.49 5.69
C ASN A 48 12.36 -8.38 5.02
N PHE A 49 11.23 -7.80 4.62
CA PHE A 49 10.21 -8.50 3.85
C PHE A 49 10.76 -9.07 2.54
N TYR A 50 11.51 -8.27 1.78
CA TYR A 50 12.07 -8.72 0.52
C TYR A 50 13.23 -9.72 0.65
N THR A 51 13.88 -9.82 1.80
CA THR A 51 14.93 -10.83 2.05
C THR A 51 14.37 -12.15 2.59
N ASN A 52 13.35 -12.12 3.43
CA ASN A 52 12.68 -13.32 3.94
C ASN A 52 11.17 -13.07 4.11
N PRO A 53 10.37 -13.21 3.02
CA PRO A 53 8.93 -12.98 3.08
C PRO A 53 8.22 -13.90 4.08
N GLN A 54 8.64 -15.16 4.20
CA GLN A 54 8.04 -16.12 5.15
C GLN A 54 8.11 -15.65 6.60
N ARG A 55 9.20 -14.99 7.00
CA ARG A 55 9.34 -14.45 8.36
C ARG A 55 8.66 -13.10 8.53
N TRP A 56 8.70 -12.25 7.50
CA TRP A 56 8.43 -10.82 7.65
C TRP A 56 7.13 -10.35 7.02
N ALA A 57 6.42 -11.19 6.25
CA ALA A 57 5.17 -10.81 5.60
C ALA A 57 4.11 -10.35 6.61
N TYR A 58 3.84 -11.13 7.65
CA TYR A 58 2.87 -10.74 8.67
C TYR A 58 3.26 -9.41 9.35
N THR A 59 4.53 -9.23 9.71
CA THR A 59 5.04 -8.00 10.33
C THR A 59 4.91 -6.79 9.40
N MET A 60 5.28 -6.94 8.12
CA MET A 60 5.21 -5.91 7.11
C MET A 60 3.76 -5.49 6.82
N GLU A 61 2.88 -6.47 6.58
CA GLU A 61 1.48 -6.18 6.27
C GLU A 61 0.77 -5.52 7.45
N THR A 62 1.02 -6.00 8.67
CA THR A 62 0.56 -5.39 9.92
C THR A 62 1.02 -3.95 10.07
N ALA A 63 2.33 -3.68 9.95
CA ALA A 63 2.88 -2.33 10.09
C ALA A 63 2.32 -1.38 9.01
N SER A 64 2.21 -1.88 7.77
CA SER A 64 1.64 -1.12 6.67
C SER A 64 0.17 -0.80 6.90
N MET A 65 -0.62 -1.74 7.40
CA MET A 65 -2.04 -1.56 7.70
C MET A 65 -2.25 -0.52 8.81
N THR A 66 -1.48 -0.57 9.90
CA THR A 66 -1.50 0.44 10.97
C THR A 66 -1.21 1.84 10.44
N SER A 67 -0.12 1.98 9.67
CA SER A 67 0.29 3.29 9.15
C SER A 67 -0.74 3.87 8.18
N ARG A 68 -1.33 3.03 7.29
CA ARG A 68 -2.39 3.43 6.38
C ARG A 68 -3.67 3.80 7.13
N ALA A 69 -4.03 3.07 8.19
CA ALA A 69 -5.18 3.39 9.03
C ALA A 69 -5.01 4.74 9.73
N HIS A 70 -3.83 5.02 10.30
CA HIS A 70 -3.54 6.33 10.90
C HIS A 70 -3.69 7.48 9.89
N GLU A 71 -3.13 7.35 8.68
CA GLU A 71 -3.29 8.38 7.66
C GLU A 71 -4.73 8.53 7.18
N HIS A 72 -5.48 7.41 7.10
CA HIS A 72 -6.91 7.43 6.80
C HIS A 72 -7.70 8.21 7.86
N MET A 73 -7.47 7.92 9.15
CA MET A 73 -8.13 8.62 10.26
C MET A 73 -7.79 10.12 10.27
N LYS A 74 -6.51 10.47 10.07
CA LYS A 74 -6.08 11.88 9.96
C LYS A 74 -6.74 12.58 8.78
N ALA A 75 -6.89 11.91 7.64
CA ALA A 75 -7.57 12.48 6.48
C ALA A 75 -9.04 12.75 6.80
N GLN A 76 -9.73 11.80 7.45
CA GLN A 76 -11.14 11.94 7.85
C GLN A 76 -11.40 12.99 8.92
N ALA A 77 -10.42 13.23 9.80
CA ALA A 77 -10.51 14.31 10.79
C ALA A 77 -10.43 15.70 10.15
N LYS A 78 -9.89 15.82 8.94
CA LYS A 78 -9.87 17.09 8.20
C LYS A 78 -11.22 17.31 7.55
N ASN A 79 -11.81 18.48 7.77
CA ASN A 79 -13.06 18.89 7.14
C ASN A 79 -12.85 19.38 5.69
N ASN A 80 -12.13 18.60 4.86
CA ASN A 80 -11.91 18.88 3.44
C ASN A 80 -12.58 17.80 2.58
N PRO A 81 -13.58 18.15 1.75
CA PRO A 81 -14.27 17.18 0.90
C PRO A 81 -13.41 16.64 -0.25
N PHE A 82 -12.38 17.39 -0.69
CA PHE A 82 -11.54 17.06 -1.84
C PHE A 82 -10.20 16.47 -1.38
N GLN A 83 -10.18 15.16 -1.18
CA GLN A 83 -9.00 14.43 -0.75
C GLN A 83 -8.74 13.22 -1.65
N LEU A 84 -7.48 13.03 -2.04
CA LEU A 84 -6.99 11.83 -2.70
C LEU A 84 -5.94 11.13 -1.84
N MET A 85 -6.12 9.85 -1.57
CA MET A 85 -5.18 9.04 -0.81
C MET A 85 -4.50 8.00 -1.70
N GLU A 86 -3.18 7.87 -1.61
CA GLU A 86 -2.42 6.83 -2.28
C GLU A 86 -2.57 5.50 -1.55
N ARG A 87 -3.24 4.54 -2.19
CA ARG A 87 -3.57 3.23 -1.62
C ARG A 87 -4.37 3.30 -0.32
N SER A 88 -4.67 2.13 0.22
CA SER A 88 -5.56 1.99 1.34
C SER A 88 -5.37 0.70 2.11
N ILE A 89 -6.02 0.63 3.27
CA ILE A 89 -6.20 -0.62 4.02
C ILE A 89 -6.85 -1.72 3.16
N TYR A 90 -7.71 -1.36 2.20
CA TYR A 90 -8.36 -2.33 1.29
C TYR A 90 -7.37 -3.00 0.36
N SER A 91 -6.51 -2.22 -0.31
CA SER A 91 -5.44 -2.80 -1.14
C SER A 91 -4.42 -3.58 -0.31
N GLY A 92 -4.11 -3.10 0.91
CA GLY A 92 -3.28 -3.84 1.87
C GLY A 92 -3.83 -5.24 2.12
N HIS A 93 -5.12 -5.34 2.43
CA HIS A 93 -5.75 -6.62 2.75
C HIS A 93 -6.03 -7.49 1.52
N HIS A 94 -6.79 -6.97 0.55
CA HIS A 94 -7.31 -7.76 -0.56
C HIS A 94 -6.30 -8.01 -1.69
N VAL A 95 -5.21 -7.25 -1.74
CA VAL A 95 -4.16 -7.42 -2.77
C VAL A 95 -2.88 -7.94 -2.13
N PHE A 96 -2.24 -7.18 -1.23
CA PHE A 96 -0.90 -7.52 -0.75
C PHE A 96 -0.91 -8.70 0.24
N ALA A 97 -1.64 -8.57 1.34
CA ALA A 97 -1.69 -9.59 2.37
C ALA A 97 -2.36 -10.88 1.86
N LYS A 98 -3.45 -10.76 1.07
CA LYS A 98 -4.09 -11.93 0.45
C LYS A 98 -3.15 -12.67 -0.49
N ASN A 99 -2.42 -11.96 -1.36
CA ASN A 99 -1.41 -12.59 -2.21
C ASN A 99 -0.30 -13.24 -1.38
N GLY A 100 0.15 -12.60 -0.29
CA GLY A 100 1.13 -13.17 0.62
C GLY A 100 0.65 -14.47 1.28
N PHE A 101 -0.63 -14.52 1.68
CA PHE A 101 -1.24 -15.73 2.22
C PHE A 101 -1.32 -16.85 1.17
N ASP A 102 -1.80 -16.53 -0.04
CA ASP A 102 -1.90 -17.50 -1.13
C ASP A 102 -0.53 -18.03 -1.59
N ALA A 103 0.51 -17.21 -1.48
CA ALA A 103 1.91 -17.60 -1.73
C ALA A 103 2.55 -18.38 -0.57
N GLY A 104 1.84 -18.59 0.55
CA GLY A 104 2.34 -19.33 1.72
C GLY A 104 3.30 -18.54 2.61
N PHE A 105 3.30 -17.21 2.52
CA PHE A 105 4.12 -16.34 3.39
C PHE A 105 3.44 -15.97 4.70
N LEU A 106 2.11 -16.15 4.79
CA LEU A 106 1.36 -16.04 6.04
C LEU A 106 0.78 -17.41 6.39
N THR A 107 0.88 -17.79 7.65
CA THR A 107 0.16 -18.96 8.18
C THR A 107 -1.35 -18.69 8.25
N THR A 108 -2.15 -19.75 8.40
CA THR A 108 -3.61 -19.62 8.60
C THR A 108 -3.96 -18.80 9.85
N VAL A 109 -3.16 -18.91 10.92
CA VAL A 109 -3.36 -18.14 12.15
C VAL A 109 -3.06 -16.66 11.92
N GLU A 110 -1.92 -16.35 11.31
CA GLU A 110 -1.54 -14.96 10.98
C GLU A 110 -2.57 -14.31 10.04
N TRP A 111 -3.01 -15.02 9.00
CA TRP A 111 -4.03 -14.52 8.09
C TRP A 111 -5.36 -14.21 8.80
N ARG A 112 -5.78 -15.09 9.71
CA ARG A 112 -7.01 -14.88 10.49
C ARG A 112 -6.90 -13.65 11.38
N ILE A 113 -5.82 -13.51 12.16
CA ILE A 113 -5.59 -12.35 13.03
C ILE A 113 -5.55 -11.06 12.21
N TYR A 114 -4.82 -11.08 11.08
CA TYR A 114 -4.74 -9.93 10.18
C TYR A 114 -6.11 -9.53 9.60
N THR A 115 -6.92 -10.52 9.21
CA THR A 115 -8.27 -10.30 8.67
C THR A 115 -9.23 -9.75 9.73
N GLU A 116 -9.14 -10.24 10.98
CA GLU A 116 -9.94 -9.73 12.10
C GLU A 116 -9.58 -8.26 12.39
N TRP A 117 -8.30 -7.90 12.34
CA TRP A 117 -7.87 -6.51 12.47
C TRP A 117 -8.36 -5.64 11.30
N PHE A 118 -8.23 -6.10 10.06
CA PHE A 118 -8.80 -5.37 8.92
C PHE A 118 -10.31 -5.14 9.07
N SER A 119 -11.03 -6.14 9.58
CA SER A 119 -12.47 -6.04 9.85
C SER A 119 -12.78 -4.97 10.90
N PHE A 120 -12.07 -4.97 12.03
CA PHE A 120 -12.18 -3.92 13.05
C PHE A 120 -11.92 -2.52 12.46
N LEU A 121 -10.85 -2.36 11.66
CA LEU A 121 -10.53 -1.07 11.07
C LEU A 121 -11.60 -0.57 10.11
N THR A 122 -12.20 -1.45 9.30
CA THR A 122 -13.21 -1.05 8.30
C THR A 122 -14.60 -0.88 8.87
N GLN A 123 -14.92 -1.56 9.97
CA GLN A 123 -16.24 -1.47 10.61
C GLN A 123 -16.31 -0.33 11.62
N ASP A 124 -15.28 -0.15 12.45
CA ASP A 124 -15.37 0.70 13.64
C ASP A 124 -14.51 1.97 13.57
N VAL A 125 -13.42 1.96 12.77
CA VAL A 125 -12.38 3.00 12.84
C VAL A 125 -12.36 3.92 11.62
N CYS A 126 -12.26 3.36 10.42
CA CYS A 126 -12.08 4.08 9.17
C CYS A 126 -13.38 4.09 8.37
N LYS A 127 -14.03 5.26 8.22
CA LYS A 127 -15.23 5.36 7.38
C LYS A 127 -14.92 4.95 5.92
N PRO A 128 -15.88 4.38 5.18
CA PRO A 128 -15.66 4.05 3.77
C PRO A 128 -15.27 5.27 2.92
N PRO A 129 -14.41 5.11 1.91
CA PRO A 129 -14.13 6.18 0.97
C PRO A 129 -15.35 6.46 0.09
N GLN A 130 -15.33 7.61 -0.58
CA GLN A 130 -16.36 7.95 -1.58
C GLN A 130 -16.23 7.12 -2.86
N GLY A 131 -15.03 6.59 -3.14
CA GLY A 131 -14.77 5.76 -4.29
C GLY A 131 -13.28 5.53 -4.52
N PHE A 132 -12.99 4.76 -5.57
CA PHE A 132 -11.65 4.37 -5.97
C PHE A 132 -11.35 4.85 -7.39
N LEU A 133 -10.12 5.32 -7.61
CA LEU A 133 -9.55 5.60 -8.93
C LEU A 133 -8.47 4.57 -9.18
N TYR A 134 -8.65 3.71 -10.18
CA TYR A 134 -7.68 2.67 -10.49
C TYR A 134 -6.78 3.09 -11.65
N LEU A 135 -5.50 3.30 -11.36
CA LEU A 135 -4.47 3.52 -12.38
C LEU A 135 -4.02 2.16 -12.92
N ARG A 136 -4.69 1.73 -13.98
CA ARG A 136 -4.39 0.48 -14.68
C ARG A 136 -3.17 0.66 -15.61
N VAL A 137 -2.21 -0.24 -15.49
CA VAL A 137 -1.04 -0.33 -16.37
C VAL A 137 -0.70 -1.81 -16.55
N ASP A 138 -0.13 -2.16 -17.71
CA ASP A 138 0.35 -3.51 -17.95
C ASP A 138 1.50 -3.85 -16.98
N PRO A 139 1.54 -5.09 -16.43
CA PRO A 139 2.58 -5.54 -15.52
C PRO A 139 4.00 -5.30 -16.03
N GLU A 140 4.24 -5.50 -17.32
CA GLU A 140 5.53 -5.33 -17.99
C GLU A 140 6.00 -3.88 -17.91
N ILE A 141 5.11 -2.93 -18.24
CA ILE A 141 5.39 -1.49 -18.17
C ILE A 141 5.61 -1.07 -16.71
N ALA A 142 4.81 -1.60 -15.78
CA ALA A 142 4.95 -1.33 -14.36
C ALA A 142 6.33 -1.79 -13.84
N PHE A 143 6.76 -2.98 -14.27
CA PHE A 143 8.04 -3.57 -13.90
C PHE A 143 9.24 -2.79 -14.44
N GLU A 144 9.18 -2.33 -15.69
CA GLU A 144 10.19 -1.43 -16.25
C GLU A 144 10.33 -0.13 -15.44
N ARG A 145 9.20 0.44 -15.00
CA ARG A 145 9.19 1.64 -14.16
C ARG A 145 9.79 1.39 -12.77
N ILE A 146 9.57 0.20 -12.19
CA ILE A 146 10.21 -0.22 -10.93
C ILE A 146 11.72 -0.27 -11.12
N LYS A 147 12.21 -0.94 -12.17
CA LYS A 147 13.64 -1.02 -12.49
C LYS A 147 14.27 0.36 -12.67
N ARG A 148 13.59 1.27 -13.37
CA ARG A 148 14.07 2.65 -13.59
C ARG A 148 14.08 3.48 -12.29
N ARG A 149 13.14 3.24 -11.38
CA ARG A 149 13.07 3.96 -10.09
C ARG A 149 14.21 3.57 -9.14
N GLN A 150 14.79 2.38 -9.29
CA GLN A 150 15.97 1.91 -8.55
C GLN A 150 15.88 2.08 -7.02
N ARG A 151 14.70 1.85 -6.44
CA ARG A 151 14.60 1.82 -4.98
C ARG A 151 15.31 0.57 -4.48
N SER A 152 16.32 0.72 -3.63
CA SER A 152 17.18 -0.38 -3.16
C SER A 152 16.41 -1.60 -2.66
N ALA A 153 15.35 -1.37 -1.87
CA ALA A 153 14.50 -2.41 -1.33
C ALA A 153 13.70 -3.20 -2.39
N GLU A 154 13.46 -2.63 -3.58
CA GLU A 154 12.62 -3.24 -4.62
C GLU A 154 13.42 -4.00 -5.68
N SER A 155 14.74 -4.11 -5.51
CA SER A 155 15.64 -4.74 -6.49
C SER A 155 15.38 -6.23 -6.70
N THR A 156 14.77 -6.90 -5.71
CA THR A 156 14.44 -8.34 -5.73
C THR A 156 13.02 -8.63 -6.24
N ILE A 157 12.22 -7.59 -6.55
CA ILE A 157 10.87 -7.80 -7.09
C ILE A 157 10.96 -8.50 -8.45
N SER A 158 10.17 -9.56 -8.65
CA SER A 158 10.06 -10.26 -9.93
C SER A 158 8.88 -9.73 -10.77
N LEU A 159 8.95 -9.91 -12.09
CA LEU A 159 7.82 -9.62 -12.97
C LEU A 159 6.60 -10.49 -12.63
N ASP A 160 6.82 -11.74 -12.26
CA ASP A 160 5.73 -12.67 -11.91
C ASP A 160 4.97 -12.19 -10.67
N TYR A 161 5.67 -11.65 -9.66
CA TYR A 161 5.00 -11.02 -8.53
C TYR A 161 4.14 -9.83 -8.97
N ILE A 162 4.63 -8.98 -9.88
CA ILE A 162 3.86 -7.84 -10.42
C ILE A 162 2.63 -8.30 -11.20
N ARG A 163 2.72 -9.43 -11.93
CA ARG A 163 1.58 -10.06 -12.61
C ARG A 163 0.58 -10.65 -11.62
N GLN A 164 1.05 -11.29 -10.56
CA GLN A 164 0.18 -11.87 -9.52
C GLN A 164 -0.70 -10.79 -8.86
N ILE A 165 -0.11 -9.67 -8.44
CA ILE A 165 -0.87 -8.57 -7.82
C ILE A 165 -1.65 -7.69 -8.83
N HIS A 166 -1.60 -8.04 -10.12
CA HIS A 166 -2.42 -7.42 -11.16
C HIS A 166 -3.69 -8.21 -11.47
N ALA A 167 -3.66 -9.54 -11.30
CA ALA A 167 -4.75 -10.46 -11.59
C ALA A 167 -5.94 -10.26 -10.63
#